data_AF-A0A2N1UQS6-F1
#
_entry.id   AF-A0A2N1UQS6-F1
#
_cell.length_a   1.000
_cell.length_b   1.000
_cell.length_c   1.000
_cell.angle_alpha   90.00
_cell.angle_beta   90.00
_cell.angle_gamma   90.00
#
_symmetry.space_group_name_H-M   'P 1'
#
loop_
_entity.id
_entity.type
_entity.pdbx_description
1 polymer ?
#
loop_
_entity_poly.entity_id
_entity_poly.type
_entity_poly.pdbx_seq_one_letter_code
_entity_poly.pdbx_strand_id
1 'polypeptide(L)'
;MSKYDNPLAQGVERKNQLKKNIAQIVEQTQDASSTFNIALSALKNGNSELAIKKFEQVLLIDNSEDMQRQVRPNLGQARLQMGDIPTALREFRGALKLNQPDEIKAFIYANLGFIYTQQNFHGFAIREYRQAVTENKRDSTSLLTLSMLYENSYRYSEAREVLKRLLKLEGEHPEATELLAKMDAALPVVARHEPIRLVKLLPT
;
A
#
# COMPACT_ATOMS: atom_id res chain seq x y z
N MET A 1 53.27 7.97 -19.27
CA MET A 1 52.54 8.14 -17.99
C MET A 1 51.08 7.81 -18.25
N SER A 2 50.65 6.61 -17.85
CA SER A 2 49.35 6.03 -18.20
C SER A 2 48.23 6.73 -17.43
N LYS A 3 47.25 7.27 -18.17
CA LYS A 3 46.05 7.89 -17.62
C LYS A 3 45.05 6.77 -17.26
N TYR A 4 44.71 6.67 -15.97
CA TYR A 4 43.52 5.99 -15.43
C TYR A 4 43.53 4.46 -15.27
N ASP A 5 44.38 3.94 -14.37
CA ASP A 5 44.00 2.75 -13.59
C ASP A 5 43.21 3.23 -12.36
N ASN A 6 41.91 3.44 -12.52
CA ASN A 6 41.01 3.82 -11.42
C ASN A 6 40.44 2.56 -10.75
N PRO A 7 40.86 2.21 -9.52
CA PRO A 7 40.43 0.98 -8.84
C PRO A 7 38.92 0.91 -8.59
N LEU A 8 38.25 2.07 -8.51
CA LEU A 8 36.79 2.15 -8.37
C LEU A 8 36.06 1.71 -9.64
N ALA A 9 36.61 2.02 -10.83
CA ALA A 9 36.02 1.59 -12.11
C ALA A 9 36.11 0.07 -12.28
N GLN A 10 37.25 -0.51 -11.94
CA GLN A 10 37.46 -1.98 -11.96
C GLN A 10 36.55 -2.71 -10.97
N GLY A 11 36.28 -2.11 -9.79
CA GLY A 11 35.36 -2.67 -8.80
C GLY A 11 33.89 -2.68 -9.25
N VAL A 12 33.44 -1.62 -9.92
CA VAL A 12 32.10 -1.53 -10.50
C VAL A 12 31.92 -2.52 -11.64
N GLU A 13 32.92 -2.65 -12.51
CA GLU A 13 32.90 -3.56 -13.64
C GLU A 13 32.89 -5.03 -13.19
N ARG A 14 33.69 -5.39 -12.18
CA ARG A 14 33.63 -6.71 -11.54
C ARG A 14 32.25 -7.02 -10.96
N LYS A 15 31.63 -6.06 -10.28
CA LYS A 15 30.28 -6.22 -9.69
C LYS A 15 29.22 -6.44 -10.77
N ASN A 16 29.33 -5.74 -11.89
CA ASN A 16 28.43 -5.90 -13.03
C ASN A 16 28.64 -7.25 -13.74
N GLN A 17 29.88 -7.68 -13.93
CA GLN A 17 30.21 -8.99 -14.49
C GLN A 17 29.71 -10.13 -13.60
N LEU A 18 29.85 -9.99 -12.28
CA LEU A 18 29.35 -10.98 -11.32
C LEU A 18 27.83 -11.09 -11.35
N LYS A 19 27.12 -9.95 -11.43
CA LYS A 19 25.66 -9.93 -11.62
C LYS A 19 25.26 -10.64 -12.91
N LYS A 20 25.99 -10.39 -14.01
CA LYS A 20 25.72 -11.02 -15.31
C LYS A 20 25.95 -12.53 -15.28
N ASN A 21 27.02 -12.99 -14.64
CA ASN A 21 27.31 -14.42 -14.49
C ASN A 21 26.29 -15.12 -13.59
N ILE A 22 25.86 -14.47 -12.50
CA ILE A 22 24.78 -14.98 -11.64
C ILE A 22 23.48 -15.04 -12.42
N ALA A 23 23.14 -14.00 -13.19
CA ALA A 23 21.95 -13.99 -14.04
C ALA A 23 21.98 -15.14 -15.06
N GLN A 24 23.11 -15.38 -15.75
CA GLN A 24 23.25 -16.52 -16.68
C GLN A 24 23.15 -17.90 -16.00
N ILE A 25 23.72 -18.07 -14.81
CA ILE A 25 23.62 -19.34 -14.07
C ILE A 25 22.19 -19.59 -13.60
N VAL A 26 21.49 -18.53 -13.18
CA VAL A 26 20.08 -18.62 -12.77
C VAL A 26 19.18 -18.86 -13.99
N GLU A 27 19.43 -18.18 -15.12
CA GLU A 27 18.77 -18.41 -16.41
C GLU A 27 18.91 -19.87 -16.88
N GLN A 28 20.07 -20.50 -16.60
CA GLN A 28 20.34 -21.90 -16.94
C GLN A 28 19.69 -22.92 -15.98
N THR A 29 19.08 -22.50 -14.86
CA THR A 29 18.59 -23.42 -13.82
C THR A 29 17.20 -23.13 -13.24
N GLN A 30 16.61 -21.95 -13.47
CA GLN A 30 15.27 -21.58 -13.00
C GLN A 30 14.66 -20.44 -13.82
N ASP A 31 13.49 -20.67 -14.43
CA ASP A 31 12.71 -19.62 -15.11
C ASP A 31 12.20 -18.57 -14.10
N ALA A 32 12.18 -17.29 -14.49
CA ALA A 32 11.70 -16.18 -13.68
C ALA A 32 10.24 -16.39 -13.24
N SER A 33 9.41 -16.91 -14.13
CA SER A 33 7.99 -17.19 -13.87
C SER A 33 7.80 -18.28 -12.82
N SER A 34 8.59 -19.38 -12.92
CA SER A 34 8.59 -20.45 -11.91
C SER A 34 9.03 -19.91 -10.54
N THR A 35 10.09 -19.12 -10.51
CA THR A 35 10.61 -18.51 -9.28
C THR A 35 9.61 -17.54 -8.66
N PHE A 36 8.88 -16.78 -9.49
CA PHE A 36 7.82 -15.88 -9.06
C PHE A 36 6.65 -16.65 -8.43
N ASN A 37 6.22 -17.76 -9.02
CA ASN A 37 5.16 -18.61 -8.45
C ASN A 37 5.55 -19.20 -7.08
N ILE A 38 6.82 -19.58 -6.90
CA ILE A 38 7.33 -20.01 -5.59
C ILE A 38 7.27 -18.87 -4.59
N ALA A 39 7.65 -17.65 -5.00
CA ALA A 39 7.59 -16.47 -4.14
C ALA A 39 6.15 -16.15 -3.68
N LEU A 40 5.19 -16.20 -4.61
CA LEU A 40 3.76 -16.01 -4.30
C LEU A 40 3.23 -17.08 -3.35
N SER A 41 3.59 -18.35 -3.57
CA SER A 41 3.19 -19.45 -2.69
C SER A 41 3.77 -19.27 -1.28
N ALA A 42 5.05 -18.90 -1.17
CA ALA A 42 5.70 -18.61 0.10
C ALA A 42 5.02 -17.43 0.82
N LEU A 43 4.70 -16.36 0.09
CA LEU A 43 4.00 -15.18 0.63
C LEU A 43 2.62 -15.56 1.19
N LYS A 44 1.84 -16.33 0.43
CA LYS A 44 0.51 -16.80 0.85
C LYS A 44 0.57 -17.68 2.10
N ASN A 45 1.62 -18.48 2.23
CA ASN A 45 1.84 -19.36 3.39
C ASN A 45 2.45 -18.63 4.59
N GLY A 46 2.67 -17.31 4.50
CA GLY A 46 3.29 -16.51 5.56
C GLY A 46 4.79 -16.73 5.72
N ASN A 47 5.45 -17.47 4.80
CA ASN A 47 6.89 -17.62 4.79
C ASN A 47 7.53 -16.41 4.10
N SER A 48 7.48 -15.27 4.79
CA SER A 48 7.91 -13.98 4.25
C SER A 48 9.40 -13.97 3.89
N GLU A 49 10.25 -14.72 4.61
CA GLU A 49 11.69 -14.79 4.35
C GLU A 49 11.97 -15.43 2.98
N LEU A 50 11.36 -16.58 2.72
CA LEU A 50 11.49 -17.25 1.43
C LEU A 50 10.88 -16.42 0.30
N ALA A 51 9.71 -15.81 0.54
CA ALA A 51 9.06 -14.95 -0.44
C ALA A 51 9.98 -13.81 -0.88
N ILE A 52 10.55 -13.09 0.09
CA ILE A 52 11.50 -11.99 -0.16
C ILE A 52 12.68 -12.48 -1.01
N LYS A 53 13.34 -13.56 -0.58
CA LYS A 53 14.51 -14.11 -1.29
C LYS A 53 14.17 -14.48 -2.73
N LYS A 54 12.99 -15.06 -2.95
CA LYS A 54 12.56 -15.51 -4.28
C LYS A 54 12.15 -14.34 -5.17
N PHE A 55 11.46 -13.33 -4.64
CA PHE A 55 11.17 -12.10 -5.39
C PHE A 55 12.44 -11.34 -5.79
N GLU A 56 13.43 -11.27 -4.90
CA GLU A 56 14.74 -10.67 -5.23
C GLU A 56 15.46 -11.48 -6.32
N GLN A 57 15.38 -12.81 -6.28
CA GLN A 57 15.88 -13.68 -7.34
C GLN A 57 15.17 -13.42 -8.68
N VAL A 58 13.84 -13.24 -8.68
CA VAL A 58 13.10 -12.88 -9.90
C VAL A 58 13.65 -11.60 -10.53
N LEU A 59 13.87 -10.55 -9.74
CA LEU A 59 14.42 -9.27 -10.23
C LEU A 59 15.90 -9.33 -10.61
N LEU A 60 16.63 -10.38 -10.21
CA LEU A 60 17.97 -10.65 -10.72
C LEU A 60 17.95 -11.33 -12.09
N ILE A 61 16.93 -12.14 -12.37
CA ILE A 61 16.73 -12.84 -13.65
C ILE A 61 16.14 -11.87 -14.67
N ASP A 62 15.01 -11.26 -14.32
CA ASP A 62 14.27 -10.33 -15.16
C ASP A 62 13.95 -9.06 -14.37
N ASN A 63 14.64 -7.97 -14.73
CA ASN A 63 14.42 -6.64 -14.17
C ASN A 63 13.66 -5.72 -15.14
N SER A 64 12.93 -6.29 -16.11
CA SER A 64 12.03 -5.53 -16.98
C SER A 64 11.00 -4.75 -16.15
N GLU A 65 10.47 -3.66 -16.72
CA GLU A 65 9.44 -2.89 -16.05
C GLU A 65 8.20 -3.75 -15.76
N ASP A 66 7.85 -4.64 -16.69
CA ASP A 66 6.72 -5.56 -16.59
C ASP A 66 6.88 -6.52 -15.40
N MET A 67 8.09 -7.05 -15.19
CA MET A 67 8.39 -7.90 -14.04
C MET A 67 8.40 -7.09 -12.74
N GLN A 68 9.00 -5.89 -12.75
CA GLN A 68 8.99 -5.01 -11.58
C GLN A 68 7.58 -4.60 -11.15
N ARG A 69 6.66 -4.38 -12.11
CA ARG A 69 5.25 -4.09 -11.81
C ARG A 69 4.59 -5.20 -11.00
N GLN A 70 4.92 -6.47 -11.30
CA GLN A 70 4.38 -7.63 -10.61
C GLN A 70 5.09 -7.89 -9.27
N VAL A 71 6.42 -7.75 -9.23
CA VAL A 71 7.21 -8.16 -8.06
C VAL A 71 7.16 -7.13 -6.94
N ARG A 72 7.31 -5.83 -7.24
CA ARG A 72 7.48 -4.80 -6.19
C ARG A 72 6.31 -4.72 -5.19
N PRO A 73 5.03 -4.77 -5.61
CA PRO A 73 3.91 -4.78 -4.65
C PRO A 73 3.96 -5.99 -3.72
N ASN A 74 4.25 -7.18 -4.26
CA ASN A 74 4.33 -8.42 -3.50
C ASN A 74 5.55 -8.47 -2.57
N LEU A 75 6.70 -7.96 -3.02
CA LEU A 75 7.89 -7.81 -2.18
C LEU A 75 7.64 -6.82 -1.03
N GLY A 76 6.92 -5.72 -1.29
CA GLY A 76 6.47 -4.79 -0.26
C GLY A 76 5.59 -5.46 0.79
N GLN A 77 4.63 -6.29 0.36
CA GLN A 77 3.78 -7.05 1.28
C GLN A 77 4.58 -8.08 2.09
N ALA A 78 5.48 -8.82 1.46
CA ALA A 78 6.34 -9.78 2.16
C ALA A 78 7.21 -9.10 3.22
N ARG A 79 7.80 -7.94 2.88
CA ARG A 79 8.60 -7.13 3.80
C ARG A 79 7.77 -6.57 4.95
N LEU A 80 6.52 -6.18 4.68
CA LEU A 80 5.57 -5.75 5.71
C LEU A 80 5.23 -6.89 6.68
N GLN A 81 4.93 -8.09 6.19
CA GLN A 81 4.67 -9.27 7.03
C GLN A 81 5.88 -9.65 7.90
N MET A 82 7.09 -9.43 7.39
CA MET A 82 8.35 -9.63 8.14
C MET A 82 8.60 -8.52 9.19
N GLY A 83 7.86 -7.41 9.15
CA GLY A 83 8.09 -6.24 9.99
C GLY A 83 9.21 -5.32 9.50
N ASP A 84 9.77 -5.54 8.31
CA ASP A 84 10.75 -4.65 7.66
C ASP A 84 10.02 -3.46 7.01
N ILE A 85 9.47 -2.59 7.88
CA ILE A 85 8.68 -1.43 7.48
C ILE A 85 9.43 -0.47 6.54
N PRO A 86 10.70 -0.10 6.78
CA PRO A 86 11.41 0.82 5.90
C PRO A 86 11.54 0.29 4.47
N THR A 87 11.81 -1.00 4.31
CA THR A 87 11.90 -1.62 2.99
C THR A 87 10.53 -1.79 2.35
N ALA A 88 9.50 -2.17 3.11
CA ALA A 88 8.13 -2.26 2.61
C ALA A 88 7.68 -0.93 1.99
N LEU A 89 7.88 0.19 2.72
CA LEU A 89 7.58 1.54 2.22
C LEU A 89 8.33 1.85 0.92
N ARG A 90 9.61 1.46 0.82
CA ARG A 90 10.42 1.68 -0.39
C ARG A 90 9.87 0.92 -1.58
N GLU A 91 9.53 -0.36 -1.41
CA GLU A 91 9.03 -1.18 -2.51
C GLU A 91 7.64 -0.74 -2.98
N PHE A 92 6.73 -0.40 -2.04
CA PHE A 92 5.42 0.16 -2.38
C PHE A 92 5.52 1.48 -3.12
N ARG A 93 6.33 2.44 -2.62
CA ARG A 93 6.54 3.72 -3.31
C ARG A 93 7.24 3.55 -4.65
N GLY A 94 8.14 2.58 -4.77
CA GLY A 94 8.77 2.20 -6.02
C GLY A 94 7.76 1.65 -7.03
N ALA A 95 6.84 0.79 -6.57
CA ALA A 95 5.79 0.22 -7.40
C ALA A 95 4.83 1.29 -7.94
N LEU A 96 4.48 2.31 -7.14
CA LEU A 96 3.63 3.43 -7.55
C LEU A 96 4.27 4.37 -8.58
N LYS A 97 5.59 4.28 -8.82
CA LYS A 97 6.26 5.02 -9.90
C LYS A 97 6.10 4.35 -11.26
N LEU A 98 5.58 3.13 -11.29
CA LEU A 98 5.35 2.36 -12.51
C LEU A 98 3.88 2.49 -12.94
N ASN A 99 3.58 2.21 -14.21
CA ASN A 99 2.21 2.22 -14.71
C ASN A 99 1.43 0.99 -14.23
N GLN A 100 0.92 1.05 -13.00
CA GLN A 100 0.21 -0.05 -12.35
C GLN A 100 -1.29 -0.06 -12.69
N PRO A 101 -1.93 -1.25 -12.80
CA PRO A 101 -3.38 -1.35 -12.83
C PRO A 101 -4.03 -0.73 -11.59
N ASP A 102 -5.25 -0.19 -11.72
CA ASP A 102 -5.99 0.47 -10.64
C ASP A 102 -6.13 -0.42 -9.39
N GLU A 103 -6.40 -1.72 -9.57
CA GLU A 103 -6.51 -2.67 -8.47
C GLU A 103 -5.18 -2.83 -7.70
N ILE A 104 -4.05 -2.84 -8.41
CA ILE A 104 -2.72 -2.91 -7.81
C ILE A 104 -2.37 -1.59 -7.11
N LYS A 105 -2.71 -0.44 -7.70
CA LYS A 105 -2.56 0.86 -7.02
C LYS A 105 -3.38 0.89 -5.73
N ALA A 106 -4.63 0.44 -5.76
CA ALA A 106 -5.49 0.37 -4.59
C ALA A 106 -4.87 -0.49 -3.48
N PHE A 107 -4.40 -1.69 -3.84
CA PHE A 107 -3.70 -2.59 -2.93
C PHE A 107 -2.45 -1.92 -2.30
N ILE A 108 -1.63 -1.24 -3.09
CA ILE A 108 -0.43 -0.56 -2.58
C ILE A 108 -0.82 0.55 -1.60
N TYR A 109 -1.78 1.41 -1.96
CA TYR A 109 -2.26 2.48 -1.09
C TYR A 109 -2.87 1.96 0.21
N ALA A 110 -3.63 0.86 0.17
CA ALA A 110 -4.18 0.23 1.37
C ALA A 110 -3.08 -0.26 2.33
N ASN A 111 -2.01 -0.86 1.80
CA ASN A 111 -0.87 -1.30 2.62
C ASN A 111 -0.06 -0.13 3.18
N LEU A 112 0.14 0.95 2.41
CA LEU A 112 0.74 2.18 2.92
C LEU A 112 -0.11 2.79 4.04
N GLY A 113 -1.43 2.82 3.85
CA GLY A 113 -2.40 3.24 4.86
C GLY A 113 -2.30 2.41 6.13
N PHE A 114 -2.24 1.09 6.00
CA PHE A 114 -2.05 0.17 7.13
C PHE A 114 -0.77 0.47 7.90
N ILE A 115 0.36 0.65 7.21
CA ILE A 115 1.64 1.00 7.84
C ILE A 115 1.51 2.28 8.67
N TYR A 116 0.90 3.33 8.11
CA TYR A 116 0.72 4.58 8.84
C TYR A 116 -0.28 4.47 10.00
N THR A 117 -1.30 3.62 9.89
CA THR A 117 -2.20 3.31 11.02
C THR A 117 -1.43 2.66 12.16
N GLN A 118 -0.59 1.66 11.88
CA GLN A 118 0.24 0.99 12.90
C GLN A 118 1.23 1.94 13.59
N GLN A 119 1.67 2.98 12.88
CA GLN A 119 2.56 4.02 13.42
C GLN A 119 1.81 5.18 14.10
N ASN A 120 0.48 5.10 14.24
CA ASN A 120 -0.38 6.17 14.77
C ASN A 120 -0.34 7.48 13.98
N PHE A 121 0.10 7.43 12.71
CA PHE A 121 0.09 8.56 11.79
C PHE A 121 -1.25 8.65 11.05
N HIS A 122 -2.34 8.86 11.79
CA HIS A 122 -3.71 8.79 11.28
C HIS A 122 -3.98 9.70 10.08
N GLY A 123 -3.42 10.92 10.05
CA GLY A 123 -3.58 11.82 8.90
C GLY A 123 -2.96 11.27 7.61
N PHE A 124 -1.80 10.62 7.72
CA PHE A 124 -1.15 9.94 6.60
C PHE A 124 -1.95 8.70 6.19
N ALA A 125 -2.41 7.90 7.16
CA ALA A 125 -3.25 6.73 6.91
C ALA A 125 -4.53 7.07 6.14
N ILE A 126 -5.27 8.10 6.59
CA ILE A 126 -6.48 8.59 5.92
C ILE A 126 -6.18 8.97 4.47
N ARG A 127 -5.06 9.67 4.21
CA ARG A 127 -4.69 10.06 2.85
C ARG A 127 -4.48 8.84 1.95
N GLU A 128 -3.75 7.84 2.42
CA GLU A 128 -3.47 6.64 1.62
C GLU A 128 -4.74 5.80 1.42
N TYR A 129 -5.54 5.55 2.46
CA TYR A 129 -6.82 4.82 2.29
C TYR A 129 -7.80 5.56 1.37
N ARG A 130 -7.82 6.90 1.36
CA ARG A 130 -8.59 7.67 0.37
C ARG A 130 -8.14 7.40 -1.07
N GLN A 131 -6.83 7.27 -1.30
CA GLN A 131 -6.32 6.88 -2.62
C GLN A 131 -6.73 5.45 -2.94
N ALA A 132 -6.63 4.51 -1.99
CA ALA A 132 -7.06 3.13 -2.18
C ALA A 132 -8.51 3.02 -2.66
N VAL A 133 -9.45 3.71 -1.98
CA VAL A 133 -10.88 3.70 -2.36
C VAL A 133 -11.22 4.54 -3.60
N THR A 134 -10.28 5.36 -4.07
CA THR A 134 -10.38 6.09 -5.34
C THR A 134 -10.05 5.17 -6.50
N GLU A 135 -8.96 4.41 -6.36
CA GLU A 135 -8.48 3.45 -7.35
C GLU A 135 -9.38 2.21 -7.43
N ASN A 136 -9.72 1.60 -6.28
CA ASN A 136 -10.73 0.54 -6.22
C ASN A 136 -11.93 1.00 -5.41
N LYS A 137 -13.00 1.34 -6.14
CA LYS A 137 -14.21 1.87 -5.53
C LYS A 137 -15.02 0.84 -4.72
N ARG A 138 -14.66 -0.44 -4.79
CA ARG A 138 -15.39 -1.55 -4.17
C ARG A 138 -14.55 -2.28 -3.12
N ASP A 139 -13.39 -1.76 -2.74
CA ASP A 139 -12.58 -2.32 -1.66
C ASP A 139 -13.23 -2.03 -0.30
N SER A 140 -14.04 -2.99 0.15
CA SER A 140 -14.78 -2.93 1.41
C SER A 140 -13.87 -2.81 2.63
N THR A 141 -12.71 -3.47 2.62
CA THR A 141 -11.76 -3.42 3.73
C THR A 141 -11.19 -2.00 3.88
N SER A 142 -10.81 -1.38 2.76
CA SER A 142 -10.34 0.02 2.76
C SER A 142 -11.45 1.00 3.11
N LEU A 143 -12.70 0.78 2.68
CA LEU A 143 -13.84 1.61 3.06
C LEU A 143 -14.10 1.56 4.57
N LEU A 144 -14.15 0.35 5.15
CA LEU A 144 -14.36 0.16 6.59
C LEU A 144 -13.21 0.76 7.40
N THR A 145 -11.96 0.52 6.99
CA THR A 145 -10.80 1.09 7.69
C THR A 145 -10.79 2.62 7.62
N LEU A 146 -11.14 3.19 6.47
CA LEU A 146 -11.23 4.63 6.29
C LEU A 146 -12.33 5.25 7.17
N SER A 147 -13.48 4.61 7.33
CA SER A 147 -14.55 5.12 8.19
C SER A 147 -14.15 5.10 9.67
N MET A 148 -13.49 4.03 10.14
CA MET A 148 -12.94 3.97 11.50
C MET A 148 -11.87 5.06 11.74
N LEU A 149 -11.00 5.31 10.76
CA LEU A 149 -10.02 6.39 10.86
C LEU A 149 -10.66 7.78 10.94
N TYR A 150 -11.76 7.99 10.19
CA TYR A 150 -12.53 9.23 10.28
C TYR A 150 -13.23 9.35 11.63
N GLU A 151 -13.83 8.28 12.15
CA GLU A 151 -14.41 8.27 13.49
C GLU A 151 -13.37 8.67 14.54
N ASN A 152 -12.21 8.01 14.55
CA ASN A 152 -11.12 8.29 15.50
C ASN A 152 -10.62 9.75 15.40
N SER A 153 -10.86 10.40 14.26
CA SER A 153 -10.54 11.81 14.03
C SER A 153 -11.72 12.76 14.26
N TYR A 154 -12.84 12.28 14.84
CA TYR A 154 -14.10 13.02 15.04
C TYR A 154 -14.75 13.55 13.75
N ARG A 155 -14.39 12.96 12.61
CA ARG A 155 -14.88 13.31 11.26
C ARG A 155 -16.10 12.47 10.90
N TYR A 156 -17.15 12.60 11.73
CA TYR A 156 -18.33 11.73 11.69
C TYR A 156 -19.12 11.83 10.37
N SER A 157 -19.18 13.01 9.76
CA SER A 157 -19.82 13.21 8.47
C SER A 157 -19.16 12.37 7.37
N GLU A 158 -17.82 12.39 7.30
CA GLU A 158 -17.09 11.59 6.32
C GLU A 158 -17.15 10.09 6.62
N ALA A 159 -17.06 9.69 7.90
CA ALA A 159 -17.21 8.31 8.32
C ALA A 159 -18.57 7.74 7.85
N ARG A 160 -19.65 8.48 8.09
CA ARG A 160 -21.01 8.13 7.68
C ARG A 160 -21.16 7.93 6.18
N GLU A 161 -20.63 8.85 5.37
CA GLU A 161 -20.74 8.74 3.91
C GLU A 161 -19.98 7.54 3.36
N VAL A 162 -18.82 7.21 3.94
CA VAL A 162 -18.06 6.01 3.57
C VAL A 162 -18.81 4.73 3.98
N LEU A 163 -19.38 4.68 5.18
CA LEU A 163 -20.16 3.53 5.67
C LEU A 163 -21.43 3.27 4.83
N LYS A 164 -22.17 4.32 4.47
CA LYS A 164 -23.32 4.19 3.57
C LYS A 164 -22.93 3.61 2.22
N ARG A 165 -21.79 4.04 1.68
CA ARG A 165 -21.27 3.49 0.42
C ARG A 165 -20.92 2.01 0.57
N LEU A 166 -20.28 1.61 1.67
CA LEU A 166 -19.97 0.22 1.98
C LEU A 166 -21.25 -0.63 2.04
N LEU A 167 -22.24 -0.21 2.81
CA LEU A 167 -23.53 -0.92 2.92
C LEU A 167 -24.30 -0.99 1.60
N LYS A 168 -24.17 0.03 0.73
CA LYS A 168 -24.76 -0.03 -0.62
C LYS A 168 -24.10 -1.11 -1.50
N LEU A 169 -22.82 -1.42 -1.27
CA LEU A 169 -22.08 -2.40 -2.06
C LEU A 169 -22.34 -3.84 -1.59
N GLU A 170 -22.46 -4.06 -0.29
CA GLU A 170 -22.52 -5.41 0.30
C GLU A 170 -23.89 -5.78 0.87
N GLY A 171 -24.79 -4.81 1.03
CA GLY A 171 -26.05 -5.00 1.73
C GLY A 171 -25.84 -5.06 3.23
N GLU A 172 -25.69 -6.26 3.78
CA GLU A 172 -25.51 -6.49 5.23
C GLU A 172 -24.03 -6.61 5.60
N HIS A 173 -23.53 -5.63 6.38
CA HIS A 173 -22.19 -5.68 6.98
C HIS A 173 -22.29 -5.26 8.46
N PRO A 174 -22.34 -6.21 9.42
CA PRO A 174 -22.69 -5.93 10.82
C PRO A 174 -21.89 -4.80 11.47
N GLU A 175 -20.57 -4.82 11.30
CA GLU A 175 -19.68 -3.79 11.84
C GLU A 175 -19.91 -2.40 11.21
N ALA A 176 -20.29 -2.37 9.92
CA ALA A 176 -20.54 -1.09 9.25
C ALA A 176 -21.87 -0.50 9.67
N THR A 177 -22.88 -1.35 9.88
CA THR A 177 -24.18 -0.95 10.42
C THR A 177 -24.06 -0.42 11.84
N GLU A 178 -23.27 -1.08 12.70
CA GLU A 178 -23.00 -0.63 14.07
C GLU A 178 -22.28 0.72 14.09
N LEU A 179 -21.19 0.84 13.33
CA LEU A 179 -20.47 2.11 13.21
C LEU A 179 -21.37 3.22 12.65
N LEU A 180 -22.22 2.92 11.67
CA LEU A 180 -23.13 3.91 11.08
C LEU A 180 -24.14 4.43 12.11
N ALA A 181 -24.74 3.54 12.89
CA ALA A 181 -25.65 3.91 13.97
C ALA A 181 -24.95 4.80 15.02
N LYS A 182 -23.70 4.49 15.36
CA LYS A 182 -22.87 5.33 16.24
C LYS A 182 -22.62 6.72 15.64
N MET A 183 -22.32 6.81 14.34
CA MET A 183 -22.09 8.10 13.66
C MET A 183 -23.36 8.96 13.65
N ASP A 184 -24.52 8.35 13.36
CA ASP A 184 -25.82 9.04 13.35
C ASP A 184 -26.21 9.55 14.75
N ALA A 185 -25.85 8.83 15.82
CA ALA A 185 -26.07 9.28 17.20
C ALA A 185 -25.14 10.44 17.61
N ALA A 186 -23.92 10.51 17.06
CA ALA A 186 -22.94 11.55 17.39
C ALA A 186 -23.21 12.90 16.70
N LEU A 187 -23.77 12.89 15.49
CA LEU A 187 -23.99 14.12 14.68
C LEU A 187 -24.92 15.17 15.35
N PRO A 188 -26.06 14.80 15.98
CA PRO A 188 -26.91 15.75 16.70
C PRO A 188 -26.24 16.40 17.91
N VAL A 189 -25.20 15.79 18.47
CA VAL A 189 -24.47 16.29 19.64
C VAL A 189 -23.47 17.37 19.23
N VAL A 190 -22.76 17.17 18.11
CA VAL A 190 -21.78 18.14 17.59
C VAL A 190 -22.46 19.40 17.05
N ALA A 191 -23.61 19.26 16.37
CA ALA A 191 -24.39 20.41 15.87
C ALA A 191 -24.90 21.34 17.00
N ARG A 192 -24.97 20.87 18.25
CA ARG A 192 -25.32 21.69 19.43
C ARG A 192 -24.13 22.48 20.00
N HIS A 193 -22.90 22.13 19.61
CA HIS A 193 -21.67 22.74 20.13
C HIS A 193 -20.99 23.68 19.12
N GLU A 194 -21.50 23.83 17.90
CA GLU A 194 -21.13 24.97 17.07
C GLU A 194 -21.83 26.23 17.60
N PRO A 195 -21.10 27.28 18.02
CA PRO A 195 -21.73 28.52 18.44
C PRO A 195 -22.47 29.10 17.23
N ILE A 196 -23.79 29.26 17.40
CA ILE A 196 -24.67 29.94 16.44
C ILE A 196 -23.98 31.25 16.04
N ARG A 197 -23.42 31.32 14.82
CA ARG A 197 -23.09 32.61 14.21
C ARG A 197 -24.41 33.28 13.93
N LEU A 198 -24.90 34.04 14.91
CA LEU A 198 -25.99 34.99 14.75
C LEU A 198 -25.58 35.98 13.66
N VAL A 199 -25.99 35.68 12.43
CA VAL A 199 -26.01 36.66 11.34
C VAL A 199 -26.97 37.74 11.81
N LYS A 200 -26.42 38.87 12.27
CA LYS A 200 -27.20 40.06 12.58
C LYS A 200 -27.91 40.51 11.30
N LEU A 201 -29.21 40.27 11.25
CA LEU A 201 -30.12 41.01 10.38
C LEU A 201 -30.20 42.44 10.94
N LEU A 202 -29.70 43.42 10.19
CA LEU A 202 -30.13 44.81 10.33
C LEU A 202 -30.76 45.23 9.01
N PRO A 203 -32.02 45.72 9.00
CA PRO A 203 -32.60 46.33 7.83
C PRO A 203 -32.04 47.76 7.67
N THR A 204 -31.86 48.18 6.42
CA THR A 204 -31.82 49.61 6.05
C THR A 204 -33.17 50.01 5.50
#